data_AF-A0A9P3EKL7-F1
#
_entry.id   AF-A0A9P3EKL7-F1
#
_cell.length_a   1.000
_cell.length_b   1.000
_cell.length_c   1.000
_cell.angle_alpha   90.00
_cell.angle_beta   90.00
_cell.angle_gamma   90.00
#
_symmetry.space_group_name_H-M   'P 1'
#
loop_
_entity.id
_entity.type
_entity.pdbx_description
1 polymer ?
#
loop_
_entity_poly.entity_id
_entity_poly.type
_entity_poly.pdbx_seq_one_letter_code
_entity_poly.pdbx_strand_id
1 'polypeptide(L)'
;MAVTRERIMGREIDLNIDNIDELSFNKAVNFVNEQWLEIKRENANVADTQKIAALTAVKIAAELLKLKYLHESISNSYENKIKEFIRQLDEANHIN
;
A
#
# COMPACT_ATOMS: atom_id res chain seq x y z
N MET A 1 -24.96 -2.76 -7.02
CA MET A 1 -24.08 -1.64 -6.66
C MET A 1 -24.21 -1.43 -5.17
N ALA A 2 -23.27 -1.98 -4.39
CA ALA A 2 -23.19 -1.75 -2.96
C ALA A 2 -22.59 -0.36 -2.74
N VAL A 3 -23.44 0.58 -2.34
CA VAL A 3 -23.02 1.93 -1.94
C VAL A 3 -22.97 1.96 -0.43
N THR A 4 -21.81 2.31 0.12
CA THR A 4 -21.62 2.53 1.55
C THR A 4 -21.35 4.01 1.81
N ARG A 5 -21.79 4.48 2.97
CA ARG A 5 -21.55 5.85 3.43
C ARG A 5 -20.61 5.80 4.61
N GLU A 6 -19.42 6.38 4.42
CA GLU A 6 -18.36 6.34 5.43
C GLU A 6 -17.79 7.72 5.72
N ARG A 7 -17.23 7.86 6.93
CA ARG A 7 -16.46 9.03 7.31
C ARG A 7 -14.98 8.84 7.00
N ILE A 8 -14.50 9.55 5.98
CA ILE A 8 -13.10 9.50 5.54
C ILE A 8 -12.52 10.92 5.63
N MET A 9 -11.39 11.06 6.35
CA MET A 9 -10.69 12.33 6.57
C MET A 9 -11.61 13.47 7.06
N GLY A 10 -12.57 13.10 7.93
CA GLY A 10 -13.55 14.01 8.51
C GLY A 10 -14.72 14.40 7.58
N ARG A 11 -14.87 13.73 6.43
CA ARG A 11 -15.97 13.97 5.48
C ARG A 11 -16.82 12.72 5.32
N GLU A 12 -18.14 12.89 5.26
CA GLU A 12 -19.07 11.83 4.88
C GLU A 12 -19.01 11.66 3.35
N ILE A 13 -18.71 10.46 2.88
CA ILE A 13 -18.55 10.15 1.45
C ILE A 13 -19.34 8.89 1.12
N ASP A 14 -20.17 8.98 0.08
CA ASP A 14 -20.84 7.83 -0.51
C ASP A 14 -19.90 7.17 -1.53
N LEU A 15 -19.57 5.90 -1.34
CA LEU A 15 -18.60 5.16 -2.14
C LEU A 15 -19.20 3.87 -2.69
N ASN A 16 -18.88 3.58 -3.94
CA ASN A 16 -19.13 2.28 -4.53
C ASN A 16 -17.97 1.33 -4.19
N ILE A 17 -18.27 0.20 -3.55
CA ILE A 17 -17.30 -0.81 -3.13
C ILE A 17 -17.46 -2.16 -3.86
N ASP A 18 -18.12 -2.20 -5.02
CA ASP A 18 -18.48 -3.42 -5.76
C ASP A 18 -17.31 -4.42 -6.01
N ASN A 19 -16.04 -4.03 -5.83
CA ASN A 19 -14.85 -4.87 -6.01
C ASN A 19 -13.97 -5.02 -4.75
N ILE A 20 -14.48 -4.64 -3.57
CA ILE A 20 -13.72 -4.70 -2.30
C ILE A 20 -14.63 -5.34 -1.25
N ASP A 21 -14.13 -6.35 -0.54
CA ASP A 21 -14.89 -6.90 0.59
C ASP A 21 -15.01 -5.87 1.72
N GLU A 22 -16.15 -5.87 2.41
CA GLU A 22 -16.49 -4.87 3.41
C GLU A 22 -15.46 -4.80 4.56
N LEU A 23 -14.90 -5.94 4.96
CA LEU A 23 -13.90 -5.98 6.03
C LEU A 23 -12.59 -5.30 5.60
N SER A 24 -12.08 -5.61 4.41
CA SER A 24 -10.88 -4.97 3.85
C SER A 24 -11.10 -3.49 3.61
N PHE A 25 -12.28 -3.12 3.12
CA PHE A 25 -12.68 -1.72 2.94
C PHE A 25 -12.65 -0.97 4.28
N ASN A 26 -13.29 -1.50 5.32
CA ASN A 26 -13.31 -0.89 6.66
C ASN A 26 -11.91 -0.74 7.25
N LYS A 27 -11.04 -1.74 7.05
CA LYS A 27 -9.62 -1.65 7.45
C LYS A 27 -8.89 -0.51 6.73
N ALA A 28 -9.12 -0.35 5.43
CA ALA A 28 -8.52 0.72 4.65
C ALA A 28 -9.01 2.10 5.10
N VAL A 29 -10.33 2.25 5.35
CA VAL A 29 -10.92 3.50 5.87
C VAL A 29 -10.32 3.88 7.22
N ASN A 30 -10.22 2.92 8.15
CA ASN A 30 -9.61 3.15 9.46
C ASN A 30 -8.15 3.58 9.35
N PHE A 31 -7.36 2.86 8.55
CA PHE A 31 -5.96 3.20 8.31
C PHE A 31 -5.80 4.62 7.74
N VAL A 32 -6.60 4.97 6.72
CA VAL A 32 -6.57 6.32 6.12
C VAL A 32 -6.91 7.39 7.13
N ASN A 33 -7.90 7.15 8.01
CA ASN A 33 -8.29 8.10 9.04
C ASN A 33 -7.21 8.26 10.12
N GLU A 34 -6.56 7.18 10.55
CA GLU A 34 -5.44 7.23 11.49
C GLU A 34 -4.28 8.06 10.93
N GLN A 35 -3.88 7.79 9.68
CA GLN A 35 -2.83 8.53 8.99
C GLN A 35 -3.19 10.02 8.83
N TRP A 36 -4.45 10.32 8.52
CA TRP A 36 -4.92 11.69 8.43
C TRP A 36 -4.86 12.42 9.77
N LEU A 37 -5.27 11.78 10.86
CA LEU A 37 -5.21 12.35 12.21
C LEU A 37 -3.77 12.61 12.65
N GLU A 38 -2.85 11.70 12.36
CA GLU A 38 -1.43 11.87 12.63
C GLU A 38 -0.87 13.09 11.89
N ILE A 39 -1.07 13.16 10.58
CA ILE A 39 -0.57 14.27 9.75
C ILE A 39 -1.21 15.59 10.15
N LYS A 40 -2.50 15.58 10.50
CA LYS A 40 -3.19 16.76 11.02
C LYS A 40 -2.55 17.27 12.32
N ARG A 41 -2.15 16.37 13.22
CA ARG A 41 -1.43 16.74 14.47
C ARG A 41 -0.04 17.31 14.18
N GLU A 42 0.71 16.69 13.27
CA GLU A 42 2.03 17.16 12.84
C GLU A 42 1.98 18.54 12.16
N ASN A 43 0.86 18.85 11.50
CA ASN A 43 0.65 20.08 10.74
C ASN A 43 -0.44 20.95 11.38
N ALA A 44 -0.41 21.09 12.70
CA ALA A 44 -1.44 21.79 13.47
C ALA A 44 -1.66 23.27 13.05
N ASN A 45 -0.67 23.89 12.40
CA ASN A 45 -0.73 25.24 11.86
C ASN A 45 -1.45 25.34 10.49
N VAL A 46 -1.76 24.21 9.85
CA VAL A 46 -2.47 24.17 8.55
C VAL A 46 -3.95 23.97 8.81
N ALA A 47 -4.73 25.05 8.73
CA ALA A 47 -6.19 25.01 8.91
C ALA A 47 -6.92 24.32 7.75
N ASP A 48 -6.31 24.29 6.56
CA ASP A 48 -6.91 23.73 5.36
C ASP A 48 -6.87 22.20 5.37
N THR A 49 -8.01 21.60 5.70
CA THR A 49 -8.20 20.15 5.75
C THR A 49 -7.99 19.45 4.40
N GLN A 50 -8.14 20.14 3.27
CA GLN A 50 -7.87 19.56 1.94
C GLN A 50 -6.37 19.41 1.70
N LYS A 51 -5.56 20.38 2.15
CA LYS A 51 -4.09 20.27 2.08
C LYS A 51 -3.58 19.12 2.94
N ILE A 52 -4.15 18.94 4.13
CA ILE A 52 -3.85 17.79 4.99
C ILE A 52 -4.24 16.48 4.29
N ALA A 53 -5.43 16.39 3.72
CA ALA A 53 -5.89 15.21 2.98
C ALA A 53 -4.98 14.86 1.79
N ALA A 54 -4.56 15.86 1.01
CA ALA A 54 -3.63 15.68 -0.10
C ALA A 54 -2.26 15.17 0.38
N LEU A 55 -1.74 15.74 1.47
CA LEU A 55 -0.49 15.30 2.08
C LEU A 55 -0.60 13.86 2.61
N THR A 56 -1.73 13.49 3.21
CA THR A 56 -2.03 12.11 3.64
C THR A 56 -1.99 11.15 2.46
N ALA A 57 -2.67 11.48 1.36
CA ALA A 57 -2.65 10.65 0.16
C ALA A 57 -1.23 10.45 -0.39
N VAL A 58 -0.42 11.52 -0.44
CA VAL A 58 0.98 11.46 -0.92
C VAL A 58 1.85 10.60 -0.01
N LYS A 59 1.75 10.76 1.31
CA LYS A 59 2.53 9.93 2.27
C LYS A 59 2.20 8.45 2.13
N ILE A 60 0.91 8.09 2.08
CA ILE A 60 0.47 6.70 1.85
C ILE A 60 0.99 6.17 0.51
N ALA A 61 0.87 6.94 -0.58
CA ALA A 61 1.37 6.53 -1.89
C ALA A 61 2.89 6.31 -1.89
N ALA A 62 3.66 7.14 -1.18
CA ALA A 62 5.11 6.98 -1.06
C ALA A 62 5.49 5.70 -0.32
N GLU A 63 4.75 5.31 0.72
CA GLU A 63 4.94 4.04 1.42
C GLU A 63 4.59 2.83 0.56
N LEU A 64 3.48 2.89 -0.17
CA LEU A 64 3.10 1.85 -1.13
C LEU A 64 4.17 1.68 -2.23
N LEU A 65 4.76 2.77 -2.72
CA LEU A 65 5.87 2.71 -3.68
C LEU A 65 7.12 2.06 -3.08
N LYS A 66 7.47 2.40 -1.83
CA LYS A 66 8.59 1.72 -1.13
C LYS A 66 8.36 0.23 -1.00
N LEU A 67 7.15 -0.19 -0.61
CA LEU A 67 6.78 -1.60 -0.51
C LEU A 67 6.84 -2.30 -1.88
N LYS A 68 6.38 -1.64 -2.94
CA LYS A 68 6.48 -2.16 -4.32
C LYS A 68 7.93 -2.42 -4.71
N TYR A 69 8.82 -1.44 -4.53
CA TYR A 69 10.24 -1.61 -4.86
C TYR A 69 10.93 -2.68 -4.01
N LEU A 70 10.57 -2.79 -2.73
CA LEU A 70 11.09 -3.86 -1.87
C LEU A 70 10.65 -5.23 -2.38
N HIS A 71 9.39 -5.38 -2.78
CA HIS A 71 8.86 -6.62 -3.34
C HIS A 71 9.56 -7.00 -4.66
N GLU A 72 9.74 -6.04 -5.58
CA GLU A 72 10.47 -6.24 -6.84
C GLU A 72 11.93 -6.67 -6.57
N SER A 73 12.60 -6.02 -5.62
CA SER A 73 13.96 -6.39 -5.23
C SER A 73 14.05 -7.82 -4.68
N ILE A 74 13.09 -8.22 -3.83
CA ILE A 74 13.04 -9.58 -3.27
C ILE A 74 12.80 -10.60 -4.38
N SER A 75 11.84 -10.33 -5.27
CA SER A 75 11.51 -11.20 -6.39
C SER A 75 12.73 -11.42 -7.31
N ASN A 76 13.43 -10.34 -7.69
CA ASN A 76 14.66 -10.41 -8.46
C ASN A 76 15.75 -11.22 -7.76
N SER A 77 15.89 -11.09 -6.43
CA SER A 77 16.84 -11.87 -5.65
C SER A 77 16.53 -13.37 -5.68
N TYR A 78 15.27 -13.76 -5.61
CA TYR A 78 14.87 -15.16 -5.70
C TYR A 78 15.07 -15.72 -7.11
N GLU A 79 14.75 -14.96 -8.16
CA GLU A 79 15.02 -15.39 -9.54
C GLU A 79 16.50 -15.68 -9.78
N ASN A 80 17.39 -14.81 -9.28
CA ASN A 80 18.83 -15.01 -9.39
C ASN A 80 19.29 -16.28 -8.68
N LYS A 81 18.73 -16.56 -7.49
CA LYS A 81 19.06 -17.76 -6.72
C LYS A 81 18.55 -19.05 -7.40
N ILE A 82 17.38 -18.99 -8.03
CA ILE A 82 16.86 -20.09 -8.85
C ILE A 82 17.78 -20.36 -10.05
N LYS A 83 18.22 -19.32 -10.75
CA LYS A 83 19.19 -19.45 -11.87
C LYS A 83 20.50 -20.07 -11.40
N GLU A 84 20.99 -19.68 -10.22
CA GLU A 84 22.18 -20.26 -9.63
C GLU A 84 22.00 -21.76 -9.30
N PHE A 85 20.86 -22.14 -8.72
CA PHE A 85 20.54 -23.54 -8.46
C PHE A 85 20.40 -24.37 -9.73
N ILE A 86 19.80 -23.84 -10.79
CA ILE A 86 19.74 -24.50 -12.11
C ILE A 86 21.16 -24.71 -12.64
N ARG A 87 22.02 -23.67 -12.60
CA ARG A 87 23.42 -23.78 -13.03
C ARG A 87 24.18 -24.87 -12.27
N GLN A 88 24.01 -24.95 -10.95
CA GLN A 88 24.65 -25.97 -10.12
C GLN A 88 24.16 -27.39 -10.46
N LEU A 89 22.88 -27.56 -10.78
CA LEU A 89 22.32 -28.84 -11.23
C LEU A 89 22.87 -29.25 -12.61
N ASP A 90 22.96 -28.31 -13.55
CA ASP A 90 23.52 -28.56 -14.88
C ASP A 90 25.01 -28.93 -14.80
N GLU A 91 25.78 -28.22 -13.99
CA GLU A 91 27.20 -28.53 -13.73
C GLU A 91 27.38 -29.93 -13.11
N ALA A 92 26.51 -30.32 -12.17
CA ALA A 92 26.55 -31.66 -11.58
C ALA A 92 26.17 -32.77 -12.57
N ASN A 93 25.25 -32.49 -13.50
CA ASN A 93 24.83 -33.45 -14.53
C ASN A 93 25.85 -33.62 -15.67
N HIS A 94 26.76 -32.65 -15.86
CA HIS A 94 27.83 -32.74 -16.86
C HIS A 94 29.12 -33.43 -16.36
N ILE A 95 29.17 -33.85 -15.09
CA ILE A 95 30.32 -34.54 -14.47
C ILE A 95 30.12 -36.07 -14.39
N ASN A 96 28.98 -36.60 -14.86
CA ASN A 96 28.75 -38.04 -15.14
C ASN A 96 28.73 -38.32 -16.64
#